data_AF-A0A934GHD6-F1
#
_entry.id   AF-A0A934GHD6-F1
#
_cell.length_a   1.000
_cell.length_b   1.000
_cell.length_c   1.000
_cell.angle_alpha   90.00
_cell.angle_beta   90.00
_cell.angle_gamma   90.00
#
_symmetry.space_group_name_H-M   'P 1'
#
loop_
_entity.id
_entity.type
_entity.pdbx_description
1 polymer ?
#
loop_
_entity_poly.entity_id
_entity_poly.type
_entity_poly.pdbx_seq_one_letter_code
_entity_poly.pdbx_strand_id
1 'polypeptide(L)'
;MKLTDTYNDIKEVNLAYLMLAQNMVRADREAAIFRLGISDEIADILDRLTPGQVLKMASSDMLLCSFRFDDTLLLNLLANHERDRSIGHVHAAILAAGKSVETMA
;
A
#
# COMPACT_ATOMS: atom_id res chain seq x y z
N MET A 1 12.50 -7.17 -21.13
CA MET A 1 11.64 -6.01 -20.89
C MET A 1 12.44 -4.76 -21.25
N LYS A 2 11.95 -3.89 -22.14
CA LYS A 2 12.67 -2.63 -22.44
C LYS A 2 12.45 -1.68 -21.26
N LEU A 3 13.42 -0.80 -20.96
CA LEU A 3 13.29 0.16 -19.86
C LEU A 3 12.00 0.99 -19.95
N THR A 4 11.58 1.37 -21.16
CA THR A 4 10.34 2.11 -21.39
C THR A 4 9.10 1.31 -20.98
N ASP A 5 9.12 -0.01 -21.12
CA ASP A 5 8.03 -0.88 -20.69
C ASP A 5 7.95 -0.88 -19.16
N THR A 6 9.11 -0.93 -18.48
CA THR A 6 9.19 -0.88 -17.01
C THR A 6 8.62 0.41 -16.43
N TYR A 7 8.89 1.58 -17.03
CA TYR A 7 8.34 2.85 -16.53
C TYR A 7 6.81 2.95 -16.71
N ASN A 8 6.29 2.39 -17.80
CA ASN A 8 4.85 2.31 -18.00
C ASN A 8 4.20 1.40 -16.95
N ASP A 9 4.80 0.25 -16.65
CA ASP A 9 4.31 -0.66 -15.63
C ASP A 9 4.34 -0.03 -14.23
N ILE A 10 5.43 0.69 -13.89
CA ILE A 10 5.53 1.46 -12.63
C ILE A 10 4.40 2.49 -12.55
N LYS A 11 4.13 3.20 -13.65
CA LYS A 11 3.05 4.18 -13.69
C LYS A 11 1.68 3.55 -13.50
N GLU A 12 1.41 2.41 -14.12
CA GLU A 12 0.14 1.69 -13.96
C GLU A 12 -0.05 1.23 -12.52
N VAL A 13 0.98 0.66 -11.89
CA VAL A 13 0.95 0.25 -10.48
C VAL A 13 0.71 1.45 -9.56
N ASN A 14 1.43 2.56 -9.76
CA ASN A 14 1.25 3.77 -8.96
C ASN A 14 -0.17 4.34 -9.10
N LEU A 15 -0.72 4.37 -10.31
CA LEU A 15 -2.08 4.84 -10.55
C LEU A 15 -3.10 3.96 -9.84
N ALA A 16 -2.99 2.63 -10.00
CA ALA A 16 -3.89 1.67 -9.36
C ALA A 16 -3.84 1.79 -7.84
N TYR A 17 -2.65 1.92 -7.25
CA TYR A 17 -2.47 2.11 -5.81
C TYR A 17 -3.11 3.40 -5.32
N LEU A 18 -2.84 4.55 -5.95
CA LEU A 18 -3.39 5.84 -5.54
C LEU A 18 -4.92 5.87 -5.63
N MET A 19 -5.50 5.28 -6.68
CA MET A 19 -6.95 5.16 -6.83
C MET A 19 -7.58 4.30 -5.73
N LEU A 20 -6.97 3.16 -5.42
CA LEU A 20 -7.41 2.29 -4.33
C LEU A 20 -7.34 3.03 -2.98
N ALA A 21 -6.20 3.65 -2.69
CA ALA A 21 -5.96 4.36 -1.45
C ALA A 21 -6.99 5.50 -1.26
N GLN A 22 -7.22 6.30 -2.29
CA GLN A 22 -8.22 7.38 -2.24
C GLN A 22 -9.64 6.84 -2.03
N ASN A 23 -10.02 5.74 -2.69
CA ASN A 23 -11.33 5.11 -2.50
C ASN A 23 -11.51 4.56 -1.08
N MET A 24 -10.47 3.94 -0.52
CA MET A 24 -10.51 3.43 0.86
C MET A 24 -10.67 4.56 1.86
N VAL A 25 -9.88 5.64 1.73
CA VAL A 25 -9.94 6.81 2.62
C VAL A 25 -11.33 7.45 2.61
N ARG A 26 -11.95 7.58 1.43
CA ARG A 26 -13.30 8.15 1.29
C ARG A 26 -14.41 7.25 1.84
N ALA A 27 -14.21 5.94 1.80
CA ALA A 27 -15.19 4.97 2.27
C ALA A 27 -15.16 4.80 3.80
N ASP A 28 -13.96 4.63 4.36
CA ASP A 28 -13.72 4.45 5.79
C ASP A 28 -12.28 4.87 6.12
N ARG A 29 -12.13 6.10 6.61
CA ARG A 29 -10.82 6.72 6.85
C ARG A 29 -10.01 5.99 7.91
N GLU A 30 -10.62 5.58 9.02
CA GLU A 30 -9.91 4.89 10.10
C GLU A 30 -9.42 3.51 9.64
N ALA A 31 -10.28 2.75 8.96
CA ALA A 31 -9.88 1.46 8.42
C ALA A 31 -8.83 1.60 7.30
N ALA A 32 -8.90 2.68 6.50
CA ALA A 32 -7.92 2.97 5.46
C ALA A 32 -6.54 3.26 6.04
N ILE A 33 -6.44 4.13 7.06
CA ILE A 33 -5.20 4.43 7.77
C ILE A 33 -4.54 3.15 8.27
N PHE A 34 -5.32 2.29 8.95
CA PHE A 34 -4.81 1.03 9.45
C PHE A 34 -4.34 0.08 8.34
N ARG A 35 -5.17 -0.14 7.30
CA ARG A 35 -4.89 -1.10 6.21
C ARG A 35 -3.77 -0.64 5.28
N LEU A 36 -3.73 0.65 4.97
CA LEU A 36 -2.69 1.25 4.12
C LEU A 36 -1.39 1.48 4.90
N GLY A 37 -1.46 1.66 6.23
CA GLY A 37 -0.29 1.88 7.07
C GLY A 37 0.28 3.29 6.89
N ILE A 38 -0.60 4.27 6.73
CA ILE A 38 -0.28 5.67 6.46
C ILE A 38 -0.69 6.53 7.66
N SER A 39 -0.14 7.74 7.76
CA SER A 39 -0.56 8.68 8.81
C SER A 39 -1.88 9.38 8.45
N ASP A 40 -2.49 10.03 9.45
CA ASP A 40 -3.65 10.89 9.27
C ASP A 40 -3.41 12.00 8.24
N GLU A 41 -2.21 12.62 8.25
CA GLU A 41 -1.84 13.68 7.31
C GLU A 41 -1.78 13.17 5.87
N ILE A 42 -1.25 11.95 5.67
CA ILE A 42 -1.22 11.32 4.34
C ILE A 42 -2.65 11.00 3.88
N ALA A 43 -3.51 10.51 4.78
CA ALA A 43 -4.91 10.25 4.46
C ALA A 43 -5.64 11.53 4.01
N ASP A 44 -5.40 12.66 4.69
CA ASP A 44 -5.98 13.95 4.32
C ASP A 44 -5.49 14.47 2.96
N ILE A 45 -4.22 14.24 2.63
CA ILE A 45 -3.67 14.56 1.30
C ILE A 45 -4.36 13.69 0.24
N LEU A 46 -4.43 12.38 0.45
CA LEU A 46 -5.01 11.42 -0.50
C LEU A 46 -6.48 11.74 -0.80
N ASP A 47 -7.26 12.14 0.20
CA ASP A 47 -8.68 12.49 0.02
C ASP A 47 -8.86 13.71 -0.92
N ARG A 48 -7.95 14.69 -0.81
CA ARG A 48 -8.00 15.96 -1.55
C ARG A 48 -7.37 15.89 -2.94
N LEU A 49 -6.67 14.82 -3.29
CA LEU A 49 -6.01 14.71 -4.59
C LEU A 49 -7.03 14.77 -5.74
N THR A 50 -6.80 15.70 -6.67
CA THR A 50 -7.55 15.76 -7.92
C THR A 50 -7.09 14.66 -8.89
N PRO A 51 -7.93 14.26 -9.86
CA PRO A 51 -7.53 13.26 -10.88
C PRO A 51 -6.24 13.65 -11.62
N GLY A 52 -6.03 14.94 -11.91
CA GLY A 52 -4.82 15.42 -12.55
C GLY A 52 -3.56 15.27 -11.67
N GLN A 53 -3.69 15.50 -10.36
CA GLN A 53 -2.58 15.29 -9.42
C GLN A 53 -2.26 13.80 -9.24
N VAL A 54 -3.29 12.93 -9.19
CA VAL A 54 -3.10 11.47 -9.16
C VAL A 54 -2.32 11.01 -10.39
N LEU A 55 -2.71 11.45 -11.59
CA LEU A 55 -2.01 11.08 -12.83
C LEU A 55 -0.57 11.60 -12.87
N LYS A 56 -0.34 12.81 -12.35
CA LYS A 56 1.00 13.39 -12.23
C LYS A 56 1.88 12.57 -11.29
N MET A 57 1.38 12.23 -10.10
CA MET A 57 2.10 11.40 -9.14
C MET A 57 2.37 10.00 -9.68
N ALA A 58 1.38 9.39 -10.34
CA ALA A 58 1.52 8.07 -10.96
C ALA A 58 2.65 8.02 -12.00
N SER A 59 2.91 9.13 -12.69
CA SER A 59 3.97 9.22 -13.70
C SER A 59 5.40 9.31 -13.11
N SER A 60 5.57 9.09 -11.81
CA SER A 60 6.88 8.92 -11.16
C SER A 60 7.58 7.66 -11.69
N ASP A 61 8.90 7.75 -11.90
CA ASP A 61 9.76 6.62 -12.29
C ASP A 61 10.05 5.65 -11.14
N MET A 62 9.58 5.94 -9.93
CA MET A 62 9.71 5.11 -8.74
C MET A 62 8.33 4.69 -8.22
N LEU A 63 8.25 3.46 -7.70
CA LEU A 63 7.06 2.97 -7.01
C LEU A 63 6.76 3.85 -5.79
N LEU A 64 5.52 4.33 -5.70
CA LEU A 64 5.04 5.13 -4.57
C LEU A 64 4.62 4.26 -3.37
N CYS A 65 4.39 2.97 -3.61
CA CYS A 65 4.08 1.99 -2.59
C CYS A 65 5.24 0.99 -2.45
N SER A 66 5.56 0.63 -1.22
CA SER A 66 6.57 -0.38 -0.87
C SER A 66 5.91 -1.61 -0.24
N PHE A 67 6.68 -2.67 -0.09
CA PHE A 67 6.24 -3.82 0.71
C PHE A 67 6.10 -3.41 2.17
N ARG A 68 4.88 -3.49 2.69
CA ARG A 68 4.60 -3.28 4.12
C ARG A 68 5.32 -4.30 5.02
N PHE A 69 5.59 -5.48 4.49
CA PHE A 69 6.19 -6.59 5.21
C PHE A 69 7.60 -6.86 4.70
N ASP A 70 8.59 -6.39 5.45
CA ASP A 70 10.01 -6.69 5.23
C ASP A 70 10.49 -7.90 6.07
N ASP A 71 9.61 -8.47 6.89
CA ASP A 71 9.95 -9.68 7.65
C ASP A 71 9.74 -10.92 6.76
N THR A 72 10.85 -11.55 6.39
CA THR A 72 10.86 -12.79 5.60
C THR A 72 10.01 -13.89 6.24
N LEU A 73 9.90 -13.94 7.57
CA LEU A 73 9.07 -14.90 8.29
C LEU A 73 7.58 -14.64 8.03
N LEU A 74 7.14 -13.39 8.01
CA LEU A 74 5.75 -13.03 7.73
C LEU A 74 5.38 -13.28 6.26
N LEU A 75 6.30 -12.96 5.34
CA LEU A 75 6.13 -13.29 3.92
C LEU A 75 6.03 -14.81 3.70
N ASN A 76 6.88 -15.60 4.36
CA ASN A 76 6.80 -17.05 4.30
C ASN A 76 5.50 -17.59 4.91
N LEU A 77 5.02 -17.01 6.01
CA LEU A 77 3.74 -17.39 6.62
C LEU A 77 2.54 -17.09 5.70
N LEU A 78 2.55 -15.95 5.00
CA LEU A 78 1.49 -15.60 4.04
C LEU A 78 1.59 -16.43 2.74
N ALA A 79 2.80 -16.79 2.33
CA ALA A 79 3.04 -17.57 1.12
C ALA A 79 2.82 -19.09 1.32
N ASN A 80 2.94 -19.59 2.55
CA ASN A 80 2.76 -21.01 2.85
C ASN A 80 1.28 -21.43 2.70
N HIS A 81 1.07 -22.44 1.86
CA HIS A 81 -0.25 -22.94 1.43
C HIS A 81 -0.84 -24.02 2.35
N GLU A 82 -0.32 -24.16 3.57
CA GLU A 82 -0.77 -25.20 4.51
C GLU A 82 -2.16 -24.86 5.10
N ARG A 83 -2.86 -25.91 5.56
CA ARG A 83 -4.32 -26.00 5.79
C ARG A 83 -4.95 -24.96 6.73
N ASP A 84 -4.18 -24.06 7.35
CA ASP A 84 -4.66 -23.10 8.35
C ASP A 84 -4.47 -21.63 7.95
N ARG A 85 -4.92 -21.32 6.72
CA ARG A 85 -4.88 -19.98 6.11
C ARG A 85 -5.48 -18.89 7.02
N SER A 86 -6.49 -19.24 7.84
CA SER A 86 -7.15 -18.32 8.77
C SER A 86 -6.20 -17.81 9.85
N ILE A 87 -5.42 -18.69 10.46
CA ILE A 87 -4.48 -18.33 11.54
C ILE A 87 -3.30 -17.52 10.97
N GLY A 88 -2.80 -17.88 9.78
CA GLY A 88 -1.73 -17.14 9.11
C GLY A 88 -2.11 -15.69 8.79
N HIS A 89 -3.32 -15.44 8.27
CA HIS A 89 -3.82 -14.09 8.00
C HIS A 89 -4.00 -13.26 9.27
N VAL A 90 -4.52 -13.84 10.35
CA VAL A 90 -4.68 -13.15 11.63
C VAL A 90 -3.32 -12.79 12.22
N HIS A 91 -2.35 -13.71 12.20
CA HIS A 91 -1.01 -13.43 12.72
C HIS A 91 -0.28 -12.35 11.91
N ALA A 92 -0.39 -12.39 10.58
CA ALA A 92 0.15 -11.36 9.70
C ALA A 92 -0.51 -9.99 9.96
N ALA A 93 -1.83 -9.94 10.16
CA ALA A 93 -2.54 -8.71 10.50
C ALA A 93 -2.12 -8.14 11.87
N ILE A 94 -1.90 -9.00 12.88
CA ILE A 94 -1.40 -8.59 14.20
C ILE A 94 0.03 -8.02 14.08
N LEU A 95 0.91 -8.70 13.35
CA LEU A 95 2.27 -8.21 13.10
C LEU A 95 2.27 -6.90 12.27
N ALA A 96 1.35 -6.76 11.31
CA ALA A 96 1.16 -5.53 10.52
C ALA A 96 0.72 -4.34 11.37
N ALA A 97 -0.11 -4.60 12.38
CA ALA A 97 -0.61 -3.62 13.33
C ALA A 97 0.46 -3.19 14.34
N GLY A 98 1.37 -4.11 14.69
CA GLY A 98 2.46 -3.86 15.63
C GLY A 98 3.63 -3.06 15.05
N LYS A 99 3.76 -2.96 13.73
CA LYS A 99 4.70 -2.02 13.11
C LYS A 99 4.10 -0.62 13.17
N SER A 100 4.76 0.27 13.92
CA SER A 100 4.45 1.70 13.93
C SER A 100 4.32 2.21 12.50
N VAL A 101 3.27 3.00 12.22
CA VAL A 101 3.19 3.78 10.98
C VAL A 101 4.54 4.47 10.81
N GLU A 102 5.15 4.30 9.63
CA GLU A 102 6.47 4.86 9.35
C GLU A 102 6.37 6.38 9.50
N THR A 103 6.76 6.89 10.67
CA THR A 103 6.87 8.32 10.90
C THR A 103 8.07 8.76 10.09
N MET A 104 7.83 9.45 8.98
CA MET A 104 8.90 10.06 8.19
C MET A 104 9.73 10.95 9.14
N ALA A 105 10.99 10.57 9.32
CA ALA A 105 12.00 11.37 10.04
C ALA A 105 12.47 12.55 9.20
#